data_AF-A0A8R7PI18-F1
#
_entry.id   AF-A0A8R7PI18-F1
#
_cell.length_a   1.000
_cell.length_b   1.000
_cell.length_c   1.000
_cell.angle_alpha   90.00
_cell.angle_beta   90.00
_cell.angle_gamma   90.00
#
_symmetry.space_group_name_H-M   'P 1'
#
loop_
_entity.id
_entity.type
_entity.pdbx_description
1 polymer ?
#
loop_
_entity_poly.entity_id
_entity_poly.type
_entity_poly.pdbx_seq_one_letter_code
_entity_poly.pdbx_strand_id
1 'polypeptide(L)'
;MMARSGRDRFLRRRRSCQPQAVHGDDRISALSDDLLLDILGRLDTRTVLATGMLSKRWAGLPREHPVLDFRVGDILPPRYHRWLLLHRDPEVTGFHHKSGAAKVEKAMRHIRRYERRAMRALASSAERLSDAAAGRRVSRLTLEFFSTHNTGCINRLISTAIDAWEVRDVVAVAKPVYSQRRKFHAFPSQGICGHPHASRLRSLKLAGCALPPLRGHGALTVLVLQDTPMSAYEGVFTLCPQLQVLHLISCY
;
A
#
# COMPACT_ATOMS: atom_id res chain seq x y z
N MET A 1 -63.11 -17.32 20.39
CA MET A 1 -62.32 -17.74 21.57
C MET A 1 -62.00 -19.22 21.40
N MET A 2 -60.83 -19.57 20.87
CA MET A 2 -60.46 -20.96 20.55
C MET A 2 -59.07 -21.33 21.07
N ALA A 3 -59.10 -22.37 21.92
CA ALA A 3 -58.15 -23.43 22.22
C ALA A 3 -56.63 -23.21 22.09
N ARG A 4 -55.95 -23.43 23.22
CA ARG A 4 -54.53 -23.80 23.35
C ARG A 4 -54.29 -25.20 22.78
N SER A 5 -53.19 -25.39 22.05
CA SER A 5 -52.55 -26.70 21.88
C SER A 5 -51.08 -26.50 21.54
N GLY A 6 -50.19 -26.97 22.42
CA GLY A 6 -48.75 -26.88 22.23
C GLY A 6 -48.21 -27.92 21.26
N ARG A 7 -46.92 -27.77 20.92
CA ARG A 7 -45.97 -28.88 20.73
C ARG A 7 -44.57 -28.33 20.50
N ASP A 8 -43.77 -28.52 21.54
CA ASP A 8 -42.32 -28.62 21.51
C ASP A 8 -41.81 -29.62 20.47
N ARG A 9 -40.50 -29.45 20.20
CA ARG A 9 -39.54 -30.34 19.54
C ARG A 9 -39.38 -30.03 18.07
N PHE A 10 -38.22 -29.45 17.72
CA PHE A 10 -37.20 -30.12 16.91
C PHE A 10 -35.86 -29.36 16.99
N LEU A 11 -35.30 -29.19 18.19
CA LEU A 11 -33.85 -28.99 18.32
C LEU A 11 -33.17 -30.35 18.14
N ARG A 12 -32.98 -30.76 16.87
CA ARG A 12 -32.11 -31.88 16.53
C ARG A 12 -30.68 -31.49 16.91
N ARG A 13 -30.34 -31.89 18.13
CA ARG A 13 -29.00 -32.01 18.69
C ARG A 13 -28.15 -32.88 17.74
N ARG A 14 -27.55 -32.27 16.72
CA ARG A 14 -26.40 -32.88 16.03
C ARG A 14 -25.27 -32.91 17.04
N ARG A 15 -25.18 -34.01 17.78
CA ARG A 15 -23.94 -34.46 18.41
C ARG A 15 -22.94 -34.65 17.27
N SER A 16 -22.18 -33.61 16.95
CA SER A 16 -20.94 -33.79 16.21
C SER A 16 -19.99 -34.49 17.16
N CYS A 17 -19.73 -35.77 16.90
CA CYS A 17 -18.56 -36.45 17.40
C CYS A 17 -17.36 -35.55 17.08
N GLN A 18 -16.80 -34.89 18.09
CA GLN A 18 -15.50 -34.24 17.94
C GLN A 18 -14.50 -35.37 17.71
N PRO A 19 -13.79 -35.40 16.57
CA PRO A 19 -12.50 -36.07 16.57
C PRO A 19 -11.69 -35.37 17.65
N GLN A 20 -11.10 -36.12 18.58
CA GLN A 20 -10.05 -35.60 19.45
C GLN A 20 -8.91 -35.14 18.54
N ALA A 21 -9.01 -33.88 18.08
CA ALA A 21 -7.90 -33.18 17.50
C ALA A 21 -6.88 -33.09 18.62
N VAL A 22 -5.70 -33.68 18.39
CA VAL A 22 -4.49 -33.40 19.14
C VAL A 22 -4.44 -31.89 19.29
N HIS A 23 -4.79 -31.38 20.47
CA HIS A 23 -4.62 -29.98 20.83
C HIS A 23 -3.11 -29.79 20.91
N GLY A 24 -2.48 -29.52 19.77
CA GLY A 24 -1.24 -28.78 19.78
C GLY A 24 -1.60 -27.44 20.38
N ASP A 25 -1.34 -27.25 21.67
CA ASP A 25 -1.54 -25.97 22.33
C ASP A 25 -0.96 -24.87 21.44
N ASP A 26 -1.76 -23.84 21.16
CA ASP A 26 -1.32 -22.68 20.39
C ASP A 26 -0.39 -21.84 21.27
N ARG A 27 0.85 -22.33 21.41
CA ARG A 27 1.90 -21.76 22.26
C ARG A 27 2.30 -20.36 21.80
N ILE A 28 2.12 -20.05 20.50
CA ILE A 28 2.42 -18.72 19.98
C ILE A 28 1.34 -17.74 20.46
N SER A 29 0.05 -18.12 20.39
CA SER A 29 -1.03 -17.33 20.99
C SER A 29 -1.00 -17.30 22.53
N ALA A 30 -0.01 -17.89 23.21
CA ALA A 30 0.20 -17.73 24.65
C ALA A 30 1.26 -16.66 25.01
N LEU A 31 2.07 -16.19 24.05
CA LEU A 31 3.08 -15.15 24.26
C LEU A 31 2.46 -13.80 24.62
N SER A 32 3.14 -12.90 25.33
CA SER A 32 2.62 -11.55 25.59
C SER A 32 2.47 -10.73 24.29
N ASP A 33 1.59 -9.72 24.29
CA ASP A 33 1.34 -8.89 23.11
C ASP A 33 2.63 -8.19 22.64
N ASP A 34 3.51 -7.77 23.55
CA ASP A 34 4.81 -7.19 23.22
C ASP A 34 5.69 -8.12 22.38
N LEU A 35 5.74 -9.41 22.75
CA LEU A 35 6.51 -10.42 22.02
C LEU A 35 5.87 -10.71 20.65
N LEU A 36 4.54 -10.69 20.59
CA LEU A 36 3.83 -10.83 19.32
C LEU A 36 4.11 -9.64 18.40
N LEU A 37 4.11 -8.41 18.92
CA LEU A 37 4.45 -7.21 18.17
C LEU A 37 5.91 -7.24 17.69
N ASP A 38 6.85 -7.75 18.49
CA ASP A 38 8.25 -7.95 18.05
C ASP A 38 8.35 -8.95 16.90
N ILE A 39 7.62 -10.07 16.97
CA ILE A 39 7.55 -11.04 15.88
C ILE A 39 6.93 -10.40 14.63
N LEU A 40 5.82 -9.68 14.78
CA LEU A 40 5.15 -8.98 13.67
C LEU A 40 6.08 -7.92 13.04
N GLY A 41 6.88 -7.23 13.85
CA GLY A 41 7.86 -6.24 13.37
C GLY A 41 8.93 -6.82 12.45
N ARG A 42 9.11 -8.15 12.44
CA ARG A 42 10.04 -8.87 11.55
C ARG A 42 9.38 -9.38 10.27
N LEU A 43 8.07 -9.26 10.14
CA LEU A 43 7.29 -9.76 9.00
C LEU A 43 6.97 -8.63 8.01
N ASP A 44 6.64 -9.02 6.79
CA ASP A 44 6.11 -8.08 5.81
C ASP A 44 4.70 -7.60 6.19
N THR A 45 4.35 -6.37 5.80
CA THR A 45 3.07 -5.75 6.17
C THR A 45 1.86 -6.59 5.76
N ARG A 46 1.93 -7.31 4.63
CA ARG A 46 0.80 -8.15 4.19
C ARG A 46 0.60 -9.34 5.13
N THR A 47 1.68 -9.99 5.53
CA THR A 47 1.63 -11.07 6.53
C THR A 47 1.16 -10.53 7.88
N VAL A 48 1.67 -9.37 8.33
CA VAL A 48 1.21 -8.72 9.57
C VAL A 48 -0.30 -8.45 9.53
N LEU A 49 -0.83 -7.90 8.44
CA LEU A 49 -2.27 -7.66 8.34
C LEU A 49 -3.09 -8.97 8.29
N ALA A 50 -2.52 -10.02 7.70
CA ALA A 50 -3.17 -11.33 7.62
C ALA A 50 -3.17 -12.08 8.97
N THR A 51 -2.21 -11.84 9.87
CA THR A 51 -2.18 -12.51 11.18
C THR A 51 -3.43 -12.21 12.02
N GLY A 52 -4.08 -11.06 11.78
CA GLY A 52 -5.37 -10.73 12.41
C GLY A 52 -6.49 -11.71 12.11
N MET A 53 -6.35 -12.56 11.09
CA MET A 53 -7.32 -13.60 10.74
C MET A 53 -7.04 -14.95 11.42
N LEU A 54 -5.88 -15.12 12.10
CA LEU A 54 -5.49 -16.39 12.70
C LEU A 54 -6.38 -16.76 13.88
N SER A 55 -6.63 -15.82 14.79
CA SER A 55 -7.52 -16.02 15.93
C SER A 55 -8.06 -14.69 16.46
N LYS A 56 -9.06 -14.76 17.34
CA LYS A 56 -9.62 -13.57 18.02
C LYS A 56 -8.56 -12.75 18.74
N ARG A 57 -7.51 -13.41 19.26
CA ARG A 57 -6.42 -12.73 19.96
C ARG A 57 -5.58 -11.87 19.03
N TRP A 58 -5.32 -12.36 17.82
CA TRP A 58 -4.49 -11.64 16.86
C TRP A 58 -5.26 -10.53 16.13
N ALA A 59 -6.59 -10.50 16.17
CA ALA A 59 -7.41 -9.55 15.39
C ALA A 59 -7.08 -8.06 15.65
N GLY A 60 -6.62 -7.73 16.86
CA GLY A 60 -6.24 -6.36 17.25
C GLY A 60 -4.80 -5.97 16.92
N LEU A 61 -3.86 -6.91 17.01
CA LEU A 61 -2.41 -6.66 16.95
C LEU A 61 -1.95 -5.92 15.67
N PRO A 62 -2.49 -6.20 14.46
CA PRO A 62 -2.08 -5.49 13.27
C PRO A 62 -2.42 -3.99 13.29
N ARG A 63 -3.29 -3.52 14.19
CA ARG A 63 -3.62 -2.09 14.36
C ARG A 63 -2.56 -1.33 15.14
N GLU A 64 -1.80 -2.03 15.98
CA GLU A 64 -0.74 -1.47 16.82
C GLU A 64 0.60 -1.45 16.10
N HIS A 65 0.74 -2.19 15.01
CA HIS A 65 1.94 -2.22 14.21
C HIS A 65 2.22 -0.83 13.56
N PRO A 66 3.34 -0.16 13.91
CA PRO A 66 3.54 1.25 13.59
C PRO A 66 4.06 1.49 12.16
N VAL A 67 4.45 0.43 11.43
CA VAL A 67 5.03 0.54 10.08
C VAL A 67 4.10 -0.11 9.06
N LEU A 68 3.79 0.60 7.98
CA LEU A 68 3.04 0.05 6.86
C LEU A 68 3.85 0.19 5.59
N ASP A 69 4.13 -0.93 4.93
CA ASP A 69 4.84 -0.99 3.65
C ASP A 69 3.97 -1.66 2.60
N PHE A 70 3.55 -0.89 1.60
CA PHE A 70 2.78 -1.40 0.48
C PHE A 70 3.55 -1.15 -0.80
N ARG A 71 4.12 -2.22 -1.35
CA ARG A 71 4.81 -2.15 -2.64
C ARG A 71 4.07 -2.92 -3.68
N VAL A 72 3.82 -2.28 -4.82
CA VAL A 72 3.26 -2.95 -5.98
C VAL A 72 4.18 -4.07 -6.48
N GLY A 73 5.50 -3.95 -6.27
CA GLY A 73 6.50 -4.98 -6.49
C GLY A 73 6.16 -6.33 -5.83
N ASP A 74 5.72 -6.30 -4.59
CA ASP A 74 5.43 -7.51 -3.79
C ASP A 74 4.16 -8.22 -4.24
N ILE A 75 3.28 -7.52 -4.97
CA ILE A 75 2.05 -8.06 -5.53
C ILE A 75 2.30 -8.71 -6.90
N LEU A 76 3.37 -8.31 -7.60
CA LEU A 76 3.66 -8.80 -8.93
C LEU A 76 4.18 -10.25 -8.89
N PRO A 77 3.58 -11.17 -9.66
CA PRO A 77 4.04 -12.55 -9.67
C PRO A 77 5.41 -12.67 -10.35
N PRO A 78 6.26 -13.65 -10.00
CA PRO A 78 7.57 -13.85 -10.63
C PRO A 78 7.53 -13.93 -12.16
N ARG A 79 6.43 -14.47 -12.72
CA ARG A 79 6.20 -14.55 -14.18
C ARG A 79 6.19 -13.18 -14.86
N TYR A 80 5.84 -12.10 -14.16
CA TYR A 80 5.90 -10.74 -14.67
C TYR A 80 7.32 -10.38 -15.12
N HIS A 81 8.32 -10.68 -14.28
CA HIS A 81 9.73 -10.42 -14.57
C HIS A 81 10.22 -11.22 -15.79
N ARG A 82 9.74 -12.46 -15.96
CA ARG A 82 10.01 -13.24 -17.17
C ARG A 82 9.48 -12.56 -18.43
N TRP A 83 8.27 -12.00 -18.38
CA TRP A 83 7.72 -11.24 -19.52
C TRP A 83 8.46 -9.94 -19.80
N LEU A 84 8.96 -9.26 -18.77
CA LEU A 84 9.81 -8.08 -18.94
C LEU A 84 11.13 -8.42 -19.63
N LEU A 85 11.76 -9.52 -19.25
CA LEU A 85 13.00 -10.02 -19.89
C LEU A 85 12.73 -10.36 -21.36
N LEU A 86 11.67 -11.11 -21.65
CA LEU A 86 11.29 -11.47 -23.02
C LEU A 86 10.99 -10.26 -23.91
N HIS A 87 10.43 -9.18 -23.35
CA HIS A 87 10.22 -7.95 -24.11
C HIS A 87 11.52 -7.15 -24.30
N ARG A 88 12.48 -7.24 -23.39
CA ARG A 88 13.78 -6.54 -23.53
C ARG A 88 14.77 -7.30 -24.40
N ASP A 89 14.47 -8.56 -24.72
CA ASP A 89 15.33 -9.42 -25.51
C ASP A 89 15.46 -8.88 -26.96
N PRO A 90 16.68 -8.51 -27.39
CA PRO A 90 16.92 -8.00 -28.74
C PRO A 90 16.53 -8.99 -29.84
N GLU A 91 16.55 -10.30 -29.60
CA GLU A 91 16.10 -11.32 -30.56
C GLU A 91 14.58 -11.29 -30.76
N VAL A 92 13.83 -10.89 -29.73
CA VAL A 92 12.37 -10.75 -29.77
C VAL A 92 11.95 -9.40 -30.33
N THR A 93 12.72 -8.33 -30.04
CA THR A 93 12.47 -6.97 -30.54
C THR A 93 13.12 -6.67 -31.90
N GLY A 94 13.91 -7.60 -32.46
CA GLY A 94 14.56 -7.47 -33.76
C GLY A 94 13.53 -7.26 -34.88
N PHE A 95 13.59 -6.09 -35.52
CA PHE A 95 12.58 -5.55 -36.45
C PHE A 95 12.51 -6.22 -37.84
N HIS A 96 13.02 -7.44 -38.02
CA HIS A 96 13.16 -8.05 -39.36
C HIS A 96 12.13 -9.14 -39.72
N HIS A 97 11.20 -9.50 -38.81
CA HIS A 97 10.13 -10.46 -39.13
C HIS A 97 8.77 -10.07 -38.53
N LYS A 98 7.68 -10.22 -39.31
CA LYS A 98 6.28 -10.06 -38.84
C LYS A 98 5.95 -10.91 -37.60
N SER A 99 6.68 -12.01 -37.39
CA SER A 99 6.54 -12.88 -36.20
C SER A 99 7.08 -12.26 -34.90
N GLY A 100 8.06 -11.36 -34.98
CA GLY A 100 8.62 -10.63 -33.84
C GLY A 100 7.62 -9.64 -33.24
N ALA A 101 6.95 -8.84 -34.08
CA ALA A 101 5.92 -7.89 -33.65
C ALA A 101 4.78 -8.58 -32.88
N ALA A 102 4.32 -9.76 -33.32
CA ALA A 102 3.30 -10.53 -32.64
C ALA A 102 3.76 -11.06 -31.25
N LYS A 103 5.04 -11.45 -31.12
CA LYS A 103 5.64 -11.88 -29.84
C LYS A 103 5.76 -10.71 -28.87
N VAL A 104 6.22 -9.55 -29.35
CA VAL A 104 6.32 -8.30 -28.56
C VAL A 104 4.95 -7.88 -28.04
N GLU A 105 3.94 -7.86 -28.92
CA GLU A 105 2.57 -7.51 -28.52
C GLU A 105 1.98 -8.52 -27.52
N LYS A 106 2.28 -9.81 -27.67
CA LYS A 106 1.90 -10.83 -26.68
C LYS A 106 2.54 -10.55 -25.32
N ALA A 107 3.85 -10.26 -25.28
CA ALA A 107 4.54 -9.93 -24.05
C ALA A 107 3.96 -8.66 -23.39
N MET A 108 3.72 -7.60 -24.18
CA MET A 108 3.10 -6.36 -23.71
C MET A 108 1.71 -6.60 -23.09
N ARG A 109 0.86 -7.43 -23.72
CA ARG A 109 -0.46 -7.77 -23.17
C ARG A 109 -0.36 -8.44 -21.81
N HIS A 110 0.61 -9.34 -21.62
CA HIS A 110 0.85 -9.97 -20.32
C HIS A 110 1.33 -8.97 -19.27
N ILE A 111 2.32 -8.15 -19.59
CA ILE A 111 2.86 -7.10 -18.72
C ILE A 111 1.72 -6.17 -18.25
N ARG A 112 0.98 -5.57 -19.18
CA ARG A 112 -0.15 -4.68 -18.88
C ARG A 112 -1.25 -5.36 -18.07
N ARG A 113 -1.44 -6.68 -18.23
CA ARG A 113 -2.43 -7.45 -17.45
C ARG A 113 -1.97 -7.62 -16.01
N TYR A 114 -0.70 -7.94 -15.78
CA TYR A 114 -0.15 -8.09 -14.44
C TYR A 114 -0.11 -6.76 -13.68
N GLU A 115 0.33 -5.67 -14.32
CA GLU A 115 0.33 -4.34 -13.72
C GLU A 115 -1.08 -3.90 -13.32
N ARG A 116 -2.08 -4.07 -14.21
CA ARG A 116 -3.48 -3.75 -13.87
C ARG A 116 -4.04 -4.60 -12.73
N ARG A 117 -3.63 -5.87 -12.63
CA ARG A 117 -4.08 -6.75 -11.54
C ARG A 117 -3.42 -6.36 -10.22
N ALA A 118 -2.12 -6.05 -10.25
CA ALA A 118 -1.39 -5.60 -9.08
C ALA A 118 -1.93 -4.27 -8.56
N MET A 119 -2.16 -3.29 -9.45
CA MET A 119 -2.78 -2.02 -9.08
C MET A 119 -4.19 -2.17 -8.51
N ARG A 120 -5.01 -3.06 -9.07
CA ARG A 120 -6.34 -3.33 -8.50
C ARG A 120 -6.26 -3.91 -7.10
N ALA A 121 -5.38 -4.88 -6.87
CA ALA A 121 -5.17 -5.46 -5.54
C ALA A 121 -4.63 -4.44 -4.54
N LEU A 122 -3.74 -3.54 -4.97
CA LEU A 122 -3.22 -2.44 -4.17
C LEU A 122 -4.33 -1.45 -3.83
N ALA A 123 -5.11 -1.00 -4.82
CA ALA A 123 -6.23 -0.08 -4.65
C ALA A 123 -7.28 -0.62 -3.68
N SER A 124 -7.71 -1.88 -3.85
CA SER A 124 -8.66 -2.52 -2.92
C SER A 124 -8.10 -2.67 -1.51
N SER A 125 -6.79 -2.80 -1.35
CA SER A 125 -6.15 -2.81 -0.02
C SER A 125 -6.11 -1.41 0.59
N ALA A 126 -5.78 -0.39 -0.21
CA ALA A 126 -5.76 1.00 0.20
C ALA A 126 -7.15 1.50 0.65
N GLU A 127 -8.21 1.16 -0.10
CA GLU A 127 -9.60 1.50 0.26
C GLU A 127 -10.00 0.88 1.59
N ARG A 128 -9.81 -0.44 1.74
CA ARG A 128 -10.13 -1.16 2.98
C ARG A 128 -9.41 -0.59 4.18
N LEU A 129 -8.17 -0.16 4.00
CA LEU A 129 -7.38 0.40 5.08
C LEU A 129 -7.78 1.84 5.42
N SER A 130 -8.11 2.64 4.41
CA SER A 130 -8.62 4.00 4.59
C SER A 130 -9.96 4.00 5.32
N ASP A 131 -10.83 3.03 5.03
CA ASP A 131 -12.12 2.90 5.73
C ASP A 131 -11.95 2.36 7.16
N ALA A 132 -10.90 1.56 7.41
CA ALA A 132 -10.57 1.03 8.73
C ALA A 132 -9.79 2.02 9.62
N ALA A 133 -9.75 3.31 9.27
CA ALA A 133 -8.83 4.28 9.84
C ALA A 133 -9.00 4.59 11.32
N ALA A 134 -10.17 4.29 11.92
CA ALA A 134 -10.41 4.55 13.33
C ALA A 134 -9.47 3.72 14.24
N GLY A 135 -8.71 4.41 15.10
CA GLY A 135 -7.91 3.82 16.17
C GLY A 135 -6.56 3.23 15.76
N ARG A 136 -6.10 3.46 14.52
CA ARG A 136 -4.79 2.98 14.06
C ARG A 136 -3.72 4.05 14.28
N ARG A 137 -2.57 3.68 14.87
CA ARG A 137 -1.41 4.56 15.04
C ARG A 137 -0.26 4.07 14.19
N VAL A 138 0.08 4.84 13.15
CA VAL A 138 1.14 4.49 12.21
C VAL A 138 2.22 5.56 12.31
N SER A 139 3.46 5.17 12.54
CA SER A 139 4.60 6.10 12.54
C SER A 139 5.18 6.28 11.14
N ARG A 140 5.16 5.23 10.32
CA ARG A 140 5.75 5.21 8.97
C ARG A 140 4.86 4.54 7.95
N LEU A 141 4.65 5.22 6.83
CA LEU A 141 3.93 4.71 5.66
C LEU A 141 4.85 4.72 4.44
N THR A 142 5.05 3.55 3.83
CA THR A 142 5.75 3.38 2.56
C THR A 142 4.76 2.88 1.52
N LEU A 143 4.69 3.58 0.39
CA LEU A 143 3.83 3.27 -0.74
C LEU A 143 4.65 3.27 -2.02
N GLU A 144 4.67 2.14 -2.71
CA GLU A 144 5.19 2.04 -4.06
C GLU A 144 4.05 1.61 -4.99
N PHE A 145 3.71 2.45 -5.95
CA PHE A 145 2.57 2.24 -6.85
C PHE A 145 2.92 2.62 -8.28
N PHE A 146 2.13 2.13 -9.25
CA PHE A 146 2.26 2.59 -10.63
C PHE A 146 1.48 3.89 -10.84
N SER A 147 2.09 4.87 -11.51
CA SER A 147 1.44 6.09 -11.98
C SER A 147 0.38 5.74 -13.04
N THR A 148 -0.84 5.48 -12.59
CA THR A 148 -2.01 5.20 -13.43
C THR A 148 -2.99 6.36 -13.37
N HIS A 149 -4.07 6.31 -14.15
CA HIS A 149 -5.11 7.36 -14.12
C HIS A 149 -6.04 7.26 -12.89
N ASN A 150 -5.99 6.17 -12.13
CA ASN A 150 -6.84 5.93 -10.96
C ASN A 150 -6.00 5.79 -9.69
N THR A 151 -5.35 6.88 -9.29
CA THR A 151 -4.55 6.98 -8.07
C THR A 151 -5.29 7.68 -6.94
N GLY A 152 -6.60 7.93 -7.10
CA GLY A 152 -7.45 8.58 -6.10
C GLY A 152 -7.52 7.83 -4.77
N CYS A 153 -7.63 6.50 -4.81
CA CYS A 153 -7.60 5.67 -3.60
C CYS A 153 -6.27 5.78 -2.84
N ILE A 154 -5.15 5.90 -3.55
CA ILE A 154 -3.82 6.06 -2.97
C ILE A 154 -3.69 7.45 -2.35
N ASN A 155 -4.15 8.49 -3.05
CA ASN A 155 -4.16 9.85 -2.50
C ASN A 155 -5.04 9.94 -1.24
N ARG A 156 -6.23 9.31 -1.25
CA ARG A 156 -7.10 9.20 -0.08
C ARG A 156 -6.42 8.46 1.07
N LEU A 157 -5.72 7.36 0.79
CA LEU A 157 -4.95 6.64 1.80
C LEU A 157 -3.87 7.53 2.43
N ILE A 158 -3.13 8.28 1.59
CA ILE A 158 -2.08 9.19 2.09
C ILE A 158 -2.70 10.30 2.95
N SER A 159 -3.79 10.93 2.51
CA SER A 159 -4.47 11.96 3.30
C SER A 159 -5.00 11.39 4.62
N THR A 160 -5.63 10.22 4.59
CA THR A 160 -6.10 9.53 5.81
C THR A 160 -4.94 9.17 6.74
N ALA A 161 -3.80 8.76 6.21
CA ALA A 161 -2.62 8.45 7.01
C ALA A 161 -2.04 9.68 7.71
N ILE A 162 -2.03 10.83 7.04
CA ILE A 162 -1.53 12.08 7.62
C ILE A 162 -2.53 12.64 8.64
N ASP A 163 -3.81 12.69 8.28
CA ASP A 163 -4.84 13.37 9.07
C ASP A 163 -5.36 12.51 10.23
N ALA A 164 -5.59 11.20 10.02
CA ALA A 164 -6.21 10.32 11.01
C ALA A 164 -5.21 9.45 11.79
N TRP A 165 -4.10 9.03 11.16
CA TRP A 165 -3.09 8.19 11.83
C TRP A 165 -1.91 8.97 12.39
N GLU A 166 -1.85 10.28 12.11
CA GLU A 166 -0.78 11.19 12.53
C GLU A 166 0.63 10.68 12.14
N VAL A 167 0.77 10.16 10.91
CA VAL A 167 2.04 9.60 10.42
C VAL A 167 3.15 10.65 10.43
N ARG A 168 4.34 10.22 10.87
CA ARG A 168 5.55 11.05 10.94
C ARG A 168 6.42 10.93 9.68
N ASP A 169 6.47 9.73 9.11
CA ASP A 169 7.30 9.43 7.94
C ASP A 169 6.44 8.89 6.79
N VAL A 170 6.42 9.58 5.66
CA VAL A 170 5.74 9.11 4.44
C VAL A 170 6.74 8.96 3.31
N VAL A 171 6.73 7.78 2.67
CA VAL A 171 7.50 7.48 1.46
C VAL A 171 6.52 7.10 0.37
N ALA A 172 6.39 7.92 -0.67
CA ALA A 172 5.54 7.65 -1.83
C ALA A 172 6.39 7.58 -3.11
N VAL A 173 6.41 6.41 -3.74
CA VAL A 173 7.17 6.10 -4.95
C VAL A 173 6.20 5.75 -6.07
N ALA A 174 6.06 6.65 -7.02
CA ALA A 174 5.29 6.42 -8.24
C ALA A 174 6.21 5.91 -9.36
N LYS A 175 6.08 4.63 -9.69
CA LYS A 175 6.78 4.03 -10.83
C LYS A 175 5.95 4.22 -12.12
N PRO A 176 6.57 4.53 -13.26
CA PRO A 176 5.85 4.47 -14.53
C PRO A 176 5.40 3.03 -14.85
N VAL A 177 4.21 2.89 -15.43
CA VAL A 177 3.77 1.63 -16.04
C VAL A 177 4.72 1.30 -17.19
N TYR A 178 5.05 0.02 -17.43
CA TYR A 178 6.02 -0.39 -18.44
C TYR A 178 5.75 0.20 -19.84
N SER A 179 4.47 0.33 -20.21
CA SER A 179 4.05 0.90 -21.50
C SER A 179 4.15 2.42 -21.59
N GLN A 180 4.30 3.13 -20.46
CA GLN A 180 4.35 4.59 -20.40
C GLN A 180 5.71 5.03 -19.87
N ARG A 181 6.61 5.45 -20.75
CA ARG A 181 7.86 6.08 -20.31
C ARG A 181 7.55 7.51 -19.85
N ARG A 182 8.05 7.87 -18.65
CA ARG A 182 8.07 9.25 -18.11
C ARG A 182 6.71 9.87 -17.77
N LYS A 183 5.82 9.11 -17.13
CA LYS A 183 4.61 9.67 -16.53
C LYS A 183 4.79 9.88 -15.04
N PHE A 184 4.75 11.14 -14.61
CA PHE A 184 4.79 11.51 -13.19
C PHE A 184 3.40 11.38 -12.56
N HIS A 185 3.33 10.97 -11.30
CA HIS A 185 2.08 11.00 -10.55
C HIS A 185 1.81 12.42 -10.05
N ALA A 186 0.66 12.99 -10.43
CA ALA A 186 0.21 14.29 -9.95
C ALA A 186 -0.72 14.10 -8.74
N PHE A 187 -0.45 14.84 -7.67
CA PHE A 187 -1.35 14.94 -6.54
C PHE A 187 -2.54 15.85 -6.86
N PRO A 188 -3.69 15.69 -6.18
CA PRO A 188 -4.81 16.60 -6.33
C PRO A 188 -4.40 18.03 -5.92
N SER A 189 -5.09 19.03 -6.47
CA SER A 189 -4.85 20.45 -6.19
C SER A 189 -4.99 20.82 -4.72
N GLN A 190 -5.72 20.01 -3.95
CA GLN A 190 -5.92 20.14 -2.50
C GLN A 190 -4.68 19.73 -1.68
N GLY A 191 -3.65 19.14 -2.29
CA GLY A 191 -2.41 18.74 -1.61
C GLY A 191 -2.42 17.29 -1.12
N ILE A 192 -1.55 17.00 -0.15
CA ILE A 192 -1.37 15.64 0.41
C ILE A 192 -2.35 15.34 1.56
N CYS A 193 -2.89 16.38 2.21
CA CYS A 193 -3.71 16.26 3.42
C CYS A 193 -4.86 17.27 3.42
N GLY A 194 -5.91 16.99 4.18
CA GLY A 194 -7.00 17.94 4.42
C GLY A 194 -6.66 19.01 5.47
N HIS A 195 -5.77 18.69 6.43
CA HIS A 195 -5.44 19.58 7.55
C HIS A 195 -3.92 19.74 7.76
N PRO A 196 -3.24 20.56 6.94
CA PRO A 196 -1.77 20.68 6.96
C PRO A 196 -1.22 21.18 8.31
N HIS A 197 -1.96 22.04 9.02
CA HIS A 197 -1.53 22.62 10.30
C HIS A 197 -1.58 21.65 11.48
N ALA A 198 -2.40 20.60 11.41
CA ALA A 198 -2.48 19.56 12.43
C ALA A 198 -1.48 18.41 12.18
N SER A 199 -0.80 18.42 11.03
CA SER A 199 0.08 17.36 10.59
C SER A 199 1.35 17.27 11.44
N ARG A 200 1.68 16.05 11.89
CA ARG A 200 2.92 15.72 12.61
C ARG A 200 4.02 15.16 11.68
N LEU A 201 3.84 15.34 10.37
CA LEU A 201 4.75 14.83 9.34
C LEU A 201 6.13 15.48 9.48
N ARG A 202 7.17 14.67 9.67
CA ARG A 202 8.56 15.08 9.81
C ARG A 202 9.39 14.79 8.57
N SER A 203 9.17 13.63 7.95
CA SER A 203 9.90 13.16 6.78
C SER A 203 8.96 12.82 5.64
N LEU A 204 9.20 13.41 4.47
CA LEU A 204 8.47 13.11 3.25
C LEU A 204 9.45 12.72 2.13
N LYS A 205 9.30 11.52 1.57
CA LYS A 205 10.02 11.08 0.38
C LYS A 205 9.06 10.90 -0.79
N LEU A 206 9.27 11.64 -1.86
CA LEU A 206 8.51 11.53 -3.11
C LEU A 206 9.43 11.11 -4.25
N ALA A 207 9.12 10.00 -4.90
CA ALA A 207 9.86 9.54 -6.07
C ALA A 207 8.93 9.40 -7.28
N GLY A 208 9.24 10.01 -8.42
CA GLY A 208 8.40 9.95 -9.63
C GLY A 208 7.04 10.67 -9.51
N CYS A 209 6.89 11.54 -8.50
CA CYS A 209 5.69 12.32 -8.25
C CYS A 209 5.95 13.81 -8.52
N ALA A 210 4.93 14.54 -8.99
CA ALA A 210 4.97 16.00 -8.97
C ALA A 210 4.89 16.49 -7.52
N LEU A 211 5.55 17.60 -7.21
CA LEU A 211 5.48 18.20 -5.87
C LEU A 211 4.07 18.78 -5.64
N PRO A 212 3.34 18.31 -4.61
CA PRO A 212 2.09 18.93 -4.19
C PRO A 212 2.35 20.23 -3.42
N PRO A 213 1.34 21.10 -3.30
CA PRO A 213 1.43 22.26 -2.42
C PRO A 213 1.58 21.81 -0.96
N LEU A 214 2.75 22.04 -0.35
CA LEU A 214 3.10 21.68 1.04
C LEU A 214 2.86 22.83 2.05
N ARG A 215 2.03 23.82 1.71
CA ARG A 215 1.80 25.00 2.57
C ARG A 215 1.20 24.59 3.91
N GLY A 216 1.86 24.97 5.01
CA GLY A 216 1.32 24.82 6.37
C GLY A 216 1.83 23.61 7.16
N HIS A 217 2.69 22.75 6.57
CA HIS A 217 3.36 21.67 7.31
C HIS A 217 4.48 22.23 8.19
N GLY A 218 4.14 22.74 9.37
CA GLY A 218 5.09 23.35 10.31
C GLY A 218 6.10 22.38 10.94
N ALA A 219 5.87 21.06 10.83
CA ALA A 219 6.72 20.03 11.45
C ALA A 219 7.68 19.32 10.47
N LEU A 220 7.62 19.64 9.17
CA LEU A 220 8.39 18.94 8.14
C LEU A 220 9.86 19.40 8.18
N THR A 221 10.76 18.47 8.50
CA THR A 221 12.20 18.75 8.60
C THR A 221 13.00 18.12 7.47
N VAL A 222 12.54 17.01 6.89
CA VAL A 222 13.24 16.26 5.85
C VAL A 222 12.34 16.08 4.62
N LEU A 223 12.84 16.50 3.46
CA LEU A 223 12.20 16.27 2.17
C LEU A 223 13.19 15.57 1.22
N VAL A 224 12.78 14.42 0.69
CA VAL A 224 13.58 13.66 -0.28
C VAL A 224 12.79 13.61 -1.58
N LEU A 225 13.35 14.19 -2.65
CA LEU A 225 12.76 14.19 -3.98
C LEU A 225 13.63 13.37 -4.91
N GLN A 226 12.99 12.43 -5.59
CA GLN A 226 13.66 11.53 -6.51
C GLN A 226 12.94 11.50 -7.85
N ASP A 227 13.65 11.53 -8.97
CA ASP A 227 13.04 11.47 -10.31
C ASP A 227 11.90 12.50 -10.49
N THR A 228 12.16 13.75 -10.10
CA THR A 228 11.19 14.87 -10.17
C THR A 228 11.66 15.92 -11.18
N PRO A 229 10.74 16.59 -11.91
CA PRO A 229 11.10 17.60 -12.90
C PRO A 229 11.55 18.91 -12.24
N MET A 230 12.47 19.62 -12.86
CA MET A 230 13.09 20.85 -12.35
C MET A 230 12.11 21.96 -11.96
N SER A 231 10.97 22.07 -12.66
CA SER A 231 9.89 23.02 -12.35
C SER A 231 9.20 22.76 -11.00
N ALA A 232 9.40 21.60 -10.41
CA ALA A 232 8.84 21.25 -9.11
C ALA A 232 9.58 21.96 -7.96
N TYR A 233 10.87 22.32 -8.13
CA TYR A 233 11.66 22.96 -7.05
C TYR A 233 11.31 24.42 -6.80
N GLU A 234 10.72 25.09 -7.80
CA GLU A 234 10.32 26.50 -7.71
C GLU A 234 9.21 26.66 -6.67
N GLY A 235 9.63 26.90 -5.43
CA GLY A 235 8.73 27.12 -4.29
C GLY A 235 8.92 26.18 -3.11
N VAL A 236 9.76 25.13 -3.18
CA VAL A 236 9.97 24.23 -2.03
C VAL A 236 10.39 25.00 -0.77
N PHE A 237 11.28 26.00 -0.93
CA PHE A 237 11.74 26.85 0.15
C PHE A 237 10.70 27.87 0.64
N THR A 238 9.73 28.26 -0.19
CA THR A 238 8.63 29.15 0.23
C THR A 238 7.49 28.37 0.91
N LEU A 239 7.42 27.05 0.66
CA LEU A 239 6.34 26.18 1.13
C LEU A 239 6.62 25.57 2.51
N CYS A 240 7.89 25.39 2.91
CA CYS A 240 8.28 24.70 4.14
C CYS A 240 9.30 25.50 4.98
N PRO A 241 8.86 26.34 5.94
CA PRO A 241 9.76 27.24 6.69
C PRO A 241 10.66 26.53 7.74
N GLN A 242 10.39 25.25 8.04
CA GLN A 242 11.11 24.45 9.05
C GLN A 242 11.98 23.33 8.45
N LEU A 243 12.16 23.35 7.12
CA LEU A 243 12.92 22.33 6.40
C LEU A 243 14.41 22.43 6.73
N GLN A 244 14.99 21.35 7.24
CA GLN A 244 16.42 21.26 7.59
C GLN A 244 17.23 20.52 6.53
N VAL A 245 16.64 19.50 5.90
CA VAL A 245 17.35 18.62 4.96
C VAL A 245 16.51 18.43 3.70
N LEU A 246 17.10 18.78 2.55
CA LEU A 246 16.55 18.51 1.22
C LEU A 246 17.50 17.60 0.45
N HIS A 247 17.04 16.39 0.11
CA HIS A 247 17.79 15.48 -0.75
C HIS A 247 17.17 15.43 -2.15
N LEU A 248 17.97 15.74 -3.16
CA LEU A 248 17.60 15.64 -4.58
C LEU A 248 18.36 14.47 -5.20
N ILE A 249 17.63 13.49 -5.73
CA ILE A 249 18.21 12.26 -6.29
C ILE A 249 17.69 12.07 -7.73
N SER A 250 18.58 12.06 -8.72
CA SER A 250 18.22 11.83 -10.14
C SER A 250 17.12 12.77 -10.65
N CYS A 251 17.28 14.05 -10.37
CA CYS A 251 16.37 15.13 -10.76
C CYS A 251 16.72 15.65 -12.15
N TYR A 252 15.72 15.90 -13.01
CA TYR A 252 15.91 16.27 -14.43
C TYR A 252 15.21 17.56 -14.81
#